data_AF-A0A5K4FFU6-F1
#
_entry.id   AF-A0A5K4FFU6-F1
#
_cell.length_a   1.000
_cell.length_b   1.000
_cell.length_c   1.000
_cell.angle_alpha   90.00
_cell.angle_beta   90.00
_cell.angle_gamma   90.00
#
_symmetry.space_group_name_H-M   'P 1'
#
loop_
_entity.id
_entity.type
_entity.pdbx_description
1 polymer ?
#
loop_
_entity_poly.entity_id
_entity_poly.type
_entity_poly.pdbx_seq_one_letter_code
_entity_poly.pdbx_strand_id
1 'polypeptide(L)'
;MTKMYLVQIILVTMLLLLNTEYSLSLKCYTCAFCSVPFNPHSLLVNEQDDCRWCAKINIKGVPYPFRLCAADCGYDYWKKNFSSFSYECCQKRLM
;
A
#
# COMPACT_ATOMS: atom_id res chain seq x y z
N MET A 1 -30.23 32.64 7.76
CA MET A 1 -29.40 32.19 6.61
C MET A 1 -28.07 31.57 7.02
N THR A 2 -27.35 32.09 8.02
CA THR A 2 -26.02 31.60 8.45
C THR A 2 -25.96 30.11 8.84
N LYS A 3 -27.01 29.59 9.51
CA LYS A 3 -27.06 28.18 9.93
C LYS A 3 -27.05 27.19 8.75
N MET A 4 -27.68 27.53 7.62
CA MET A 4 -27.77 26.63 6.46
C MET A 4 -26.40 26.47 5.78
N TYR A 5 -25.64 27.56 5.67
CA TYR A 5 -24.26 27.52 5.14
C TYR A 5 -23.31 26.72 6.03
N LEU A 6 -23.41 26.85 7.36
CA LEU A 6 -22.59 26.06 8.29
C LEU A 6 -22.83 24.56 8.14
N VAL A 7 -24.10 24.13 8.02
CA VAL A 7 -24.44 22.71 7.79
C VAL A 7 -23.87 22.22 6.46
N GLN A 8 -23.97 23.02 5.40
CA GLN A 8 -23.44 22.66 4.09
C GLN A 8 -21.90 22.54 4.09
N ILE A 9 -21.20 23.47 4.75
CA ILE A 9 -19.74 23.41 4.91
C ILE A 9 -19.34 22.13 5.65
N ILE A 10 -19.99 21.83 6.78
CA ILE A 10 -19.72 20.62 7.57
C ILE A 10 -19.92 19.36 6.71
N LEU A 11 -21.03 19.30 5.96
CA LEU A 11 -21.33 18.15 5.10
C LEU A 11 -20.27 17.97 4.00
N VAL A 12 -19.88 19.04 3.32
CA VAL A 12 -18.83 18.99 2.28
C VAL A 12 -17.49 18.57 2.88
N THR A 13 -17.12 19.09 4.05
CA THR A 13 -15.88 18.67 4.73
C THR A 13 -15.91 17.20 5.14
N MET A 14 -17.05 16.70 5.64
CA MET A 14 -17.19 15.28 5.99
C MET A 14 -17.12 14.38 4.75
N LEU A 15 -17.75 14.77 3.64
CA LEU A 15 -17.66 14.03 2.38
C LEU A 15 -16.23 14.01 1.84
N LEU A 16 -15.49 15.12 1.94
CA LEU A 16 -14.09 15.17 1.56
C LEU A 16 -13.25 14.25 2.44
N LEU A 17 -13.42 14.30 3.77
CA LEU A 17 -12.72 13.44 4.72
C LEU A 17 -13.01 11.96 4.47
N LEU A 18 -14.28 11.58 4.30
CA LEU A 18 -14.69 10.21 4.00
C LEU A 18 -14.10 9.71 2.68
N ASN A 19 -14.12 10.53 1.62
CA ASN A 19 -13.52 10.15 0.34
C ASN A 19 -12.00 10.04 0.43
N THR A 20 -11.34 10.89 1.22
CA THR A 20 -9.90 10.76 1.47
C THR A 20 -9.58 9.51 2.27
N GLU A 21 -10.31 9.20 3.34
CA GLU A 21 -10.10 7.99 4.14
C GLU A 21 -10.40 6.71 3.35
N TYR A 22 -11.48 6.70 2.55
CA TYR A 22 -11.77 5.58 1.62
C TYR A 22 -10.70 5.41 0.54
N SER A 23 -10.05 6.49 0.13
CA SER A 23 -8.90 6.44 -0.79
C SER A 23 -7.59 6.05 -0.08
N LEU A 24 -7.54 6.06 1.25
CA LEU A 24 -6.32 5.87 2.05
C LEU A 24 -6.14 4.45 2.60
N SER A 25 -7.18 3.61 2.69
CA SER A 25 -7.01 2.21 3.08
C SER A 25 -6.74 1.32 1.87
N LEU A 26 -5.46 1.25 1.48
CA LEU A 26 -5.00 0.32 0.46
C LEU A 26 -4.84 -1.07 1.07
N LYS A 27 -5.36 -2.08 0.38
CA LYS A 27 -5.10 -3.49 0.71
C LYS A 27 -4.01 -4.01 -0.21
N CYS A 28 -3.01 -4.70 0.32
CA CYS A 28 -1.87 -5.24 -0.43
C CYS A 28 -1.72 -6.74 -0.21
N TYR A 29 -1.20 -7.45 -1.22
CA TYR A 29 -0.68 -8.78 -0.98
C TYR A 29 0.71 -8.67 -0.34
N THR A 30 0.95 -9.46 0.71
CA THR A 30 2.24 -9.52 1.38
C THR A 30 2.76 -10.95 1.39
N CYS A 31 4.06 -11.11 1.12
CA CYS A 31 4.73 -12.41 1.15
C CYS A 31 6.25 -12.20 1.26
N ALA A 32 6.88 -13.04 2.08
CA ALA A 32 8.31 -13.30 1.99
C ALA A 32 8.52 -14.38 0.93
N PHE A 33 9.44 -14.15 -0.01
CA PHE A 33 9.72 -15.09 -1.12
C PHE A 33 8.47 -15.49 -1.91
N CYS A 34 7.79 -14.50 -2.49
CA CYS A 34 6.64 -14.72 -3.34
C CYS A 34 6.99 -15.60 -4.55
N SER A 35 6.07 -16.48 -4.95
CA SER A 35 6.26 -17.32 -6.12
C SER A 35 6.46 -16.48 -7.39
N VAL A 36 7.18 -17.02 -8.36
CA VAL A 36 7.33 -16.46 -9.70
C VAL A 36 6.89 -17.53 -10.71
N PRO A 37 5.76 -17.36 -11.44
CA PRO A 37 4.85 -16.22 -11.41
C PRO A 37 4.12 -16.06 -10.08
N PHE A 38 3.67 -14.84 -9.79
CA PHE A 38 2.95 -14.54 -8.56
C PHE A 38 1.61 -15.28 -8.52
N ASN A 39 1.35 -15.98 -7.40
CA ASN A 39 0.08 -16.65 -7.15
C ASN A 39 -0.55 -16.10 -5.85
N PRO A 40 -1.66 -15.33 -5.93
CA PRO A 40 -2.33 -14.78 -4.74
C PRO A 40 -2.98 -15.85 -3.85
N HIS A 41 -3.22 -17.05 -4.38
CA HIS A 41 -3.77 -18.19 -3.62
C HIS A 41 -2.68 -19.04 -2.94
N SER A 42 -1.41 -18.65 -3.06
CA SER A 42 -0.33 -19.33 -2.36
C SER A 42 -0.49 -19.17 -0.84
N LEU A 43 -0.20 -20.23 -0.08
CA LEU A 43 -0.20 -20.19 1.39
C LEU A 43 0.84 -19.23 1.98
N LEU A 44 1.79 -18.78 1.17
CA LEU A 44 2.80 -17.79 1.57
C LEU A 44 2.29 -16.34 1.46
N VAL A 45 1.14 -16.14 0.81
CA VAL A 45 0.56 -14.82 0.56
C VAL A 45 -0.48 -14.52 1.61
N ASN A 46 -0.32 -13.36 2.27
CA ASN A 46 -1.32 -12.77 3.14
C ASN A 46 -1.89 -11.52 2.47
N GLU A 47 -3.05 -11.07 2.94
CA GLU A 47 -3.57 -9.75 2.60
C GLU A 47 -3.41 -8.84 3.80
N GLN A 48 -2.92 -7.62 3.58
CA GLN A 48 -2.74 -6.61 4.62
C GLN A 48 -3.51 -5.34 4.24
N ASP A 49 -4.41 -4.92 5.11
CA ASP A 49 -5.17 -3.67 5.00
C ASP A 49 -4.38 -2.46 5.54
N ASP A 50 -4.93 -1.26 5.34
CA ASP A 50 -4.39 0.01 5.84
C ASP A 50 -2.95 0.34 5.39
N CYS A 51 -2.59 -0.12 4.19
CA CYS A 51 -1.34 0.22 3.55
C CYS A 51 -1.39 1.61 2.92
N ARG A 52 -0.24 2.31 2.87
CA ARG A 52 -0.10 3.50 2.02
C ARG A 52 0.41 3.13 0.62
N TRP A 53 1.27 2.12 0.55
CA TRP A 53 1.88 1.60 -0.67
C TRP A 53 1.92 0.07 -0.64
N CYS A 54 1.60 -0.57 -1.75
CA CYS A 54 1.97 -1.96 -2.01
C CYS A 54 3.30 -1.96 -2.75
N ALA A 55 4.30 -2.63 -2.20
CA ALA A 55 5.64 -2.65 -2.77
C ALA A 55 6.06 -4.07 -3.16
N LYS A 56 6.76 -4.19 -4.28
CA LYS A 56 7.47 -5.38 -4.71
C LYS A 56 8.97 -5.11 -4.62
N ILE A 57 9.68 -5.87 -3.79
CA ILE A 57 11.13 -5.74 -3.60
C ILE A 57 11.82 -6.93 -4.26
N ASN A 58 12.76 -6.67 -5.16
CA ASN A 58 13.65 -7.70 -5.71
C ASN A 58 15.03 -7.52 -5.10
N ILE A 59 15.47 -8.51 -4.32
CA ILE A 59 16.79 -8.52 -3.68
C ILE A 59 17.79 -9.15 -4.66
N LYS A 60 18.95 -8.51 -4.86
CA LYS A 60 19.99 -9.01 -5.77
C LYS A 60 20.46 -10.39 -5.32
N GLY A 61 20.40 -11.36 -6.24
CA GLY A 61 20.80 -12.76 -5.98
C GLY A 61 19.68 -13.64 -5.39
N VAL A 62 18.51 -13.07 -5.06
CA VAL A 62 17.35 -13.84 -4.61
C VAL A 62 16.35 -13.94 -5.76
N PRO A 63 16.00 -15.16 -6.21
CA PRO A 63 15.12 -15.34 -7.37
C PRO A 63 13.65 -14.99 -7.10
N TYR A 64 13.25 -14.91 -5.83
CA TYR A 64 11.88 -14.65 -5.41
C TYR A 64 11.73 -13.23 -4.87
N PRO A 65 10.79 -12.43 -5.41
CA PRO A 65 10.52 -11.11 -4.88
C PRO A 65 9.82 -11.17 -3.54
N PHE A 66 9.88 -10.08 -2.80
CA PHE A 66 9.07 -9.83 -1.61
C PHE A 66 7.94 -8.91 -2.01
N ARG A 67 6.76 -9.08 -1.40
CA ARG A 67 5.69 -8.09 -1.47
C ARG A 67 5.38 -7.59 -0.06
N LEU A 68 5.31 -6.28 0.10
CA LEU A 68 5.24 -5.63 1.40
C LEU A 68 4.23 -4.47 1.39
N CYS A 69 3.52 -4.33 2.52
CA CYS A 69 2.77 -3.14 2.88
C CYS A 69 3.75 -2.09 3.43
N ALA A 70 3.73 -0.87 2.92
CA ALA A 70 4.68 0.17 3.33
C ALA A 70 4.04 1.53 3.59
N ALA A 71 4.64 2.24 4.55
CA ALA A 71 4.27 3.62 4.91
C ALA A 71 4.86 4.67 3.95
N ASP A 72 5.89 4.29 3.18
CA ASP A 72 6.60 5.13 2.23
C ASP A 72 7.10 4.29 1.04
N CYS A 73 7.33 4.93 -0.10
CA CYS A 73 7.89 4.33 -1.31
C CYS A 73 9.16 5.08 -1.75
N GLY A 74 10.17 5.08 -0.88
CA GLY A 74 11.45 5.75 -1.14
C GLY A 74 12.63 4.82 -0.91
N TYR A 75 13.74 5.07 -1.61
CA TYR A 75 14.98 4.33 -1.43
C TYR A 75 15.44 4.32 0.04
N ASP A 76 15.34 5.45 0.73
CA ASP A 76 15.73 5.58 2.13
C ASP A 76 14.87 4.78 3.11
N TYR A 77 13.63 4.47 2.73
CA TYR A 77 12.76 3.58 3.49
C TYR A 77 13.26 2.14 3.41
N TRP A 78 13.56 1.67 2.20
CA TRP A 78 13.94 0.29 1.92
C TRP A 78 15.38 -0.06 2.31
N LYS A 79 16.32 0.88 2.15
CA LYS A 79 17.75 0.66 2.42
C LYS A 79 18.05 0.28 3.88
N LYS A 80 17.09 0.50 4.80
CA LYS A 80 17.17 0.10 6.21
C LYS A 80 17.16 -1.43 6.38
N ASN A 81 16.45 -2.14 5.49
CA ASN A 81 16.25 -3.59 5.57
C ASN A 81 16.93 -4.37 4.43
N PHE A 82 17.25 -3.70 3.31
CA PHE A 82 17.83 -4.34 2.14
C PHE A 82 19.09 -3.61 1.68
N SER A 83 20.20 -4.34 1.48
CA SER A 83 21.49 -3.76 1.08
C SER A 83 21.69 -3.64 -0.42
N SER A 84 21.11 -4.56 -1.20
CA SER A 84 21.19 -4.58 -2.67
C SER A 84 19.85 -5.02 -3.23
N PHE A 85 19.06 -4.05 -3.67
CA PHE A 85 17.66 -4.27 -4.04
C PHE A 85 17.20 -3.33 -5.15
N SER A 86 16.11 -3.70 -5.79
CA SER A 86 15.24 -2.80 -6.55
C SER A 86 13.83 -2.87 -5.96
N TYR A 87 13.07 -1.81 -6.11
CA TYR A 87 11.71 -1.74 -5.60
C TYR A 87 10.79 -1.10 -6.64
N GLU A 88 9.56 -1.58 -6.66
CA GLU A 88 8.43 -0.98 -7.37
C GLU A 88 7.32 -0.82 -6.35
N CYS A 89 6.65 0.34 -6.31
CA CYS A 89 5.44 0.47 -5.51
C CYS A 89 4.28 0.98 -6.36
N CYS A 90 3.08 0.67 -5.89
CA CYS A 90 1.85 1.22 -6.42
C CYS A 90 0.87 1.54 -5.30
N GLN A 91 -0.18 2.26 -5.67
CA GLN A 91 -1.36 2.48 -4.84
C GLN A 91 -2.58 1.75 -5.45
N LYS A 92 -2.36 0.54 -5.95
CA LYS A 92 -3.42 -0.33 -6.49
C LYS A 92 -3.76 -1.42 -5.48
N ARG A 93 -5.05 -1.58 -5.23
CA ARG A 93 -5.57 -2.60 -4.32
C ARG A 93 -5.16 -3.98 -4.82
N LEU A 94 -4.61 -4.80 -3.92
CA LEU A 94 -4.21 -6.19 -4.11
C LEU A 94 -3.15 -6.38 -5.20
N MET A 95 -2.17 -5.46 -5.26
CA MET A 95 -0.92 -5.72 -6.00
C MET A 95 -0.03 -6.67 -5.23
#